data_AF-A0A9Q2XP20-F1
#
_entry.id   AF-A0A9Q2XP20-F1
#
_cell.length_a   1.000
_cell.length_b   1.000
_cell.length_c   1.000
_cell.angle_alpha   90.00
_cell.angle_beta   90.00
_cell.angle_gamma   90.00
#
_symmetry.space_group_name_H-M   'P 1'
#
loop_
_entity.id
_entity.type
_entity.pdbx_description
1 polymer ?
#
loop_
_entity_poly.entity_id
_entity_poly.type
_entity_poly.pdbx_seq_one_letter_code
_entity_poly.pdbx_strand_id
1 'polypeptide(L)'
;AWDPAGRLQEQLLGSHDGKSTLFKRQYQYDTGGQLTDIHDSRRGHLAYQYDPVGRLLQATSRLGVETFAFDPAGNLLDEKTQQMQRPLDQDPKRNRLMDNLLREYAGTHYSYDERGNLMHRLHNGVRAQFTWDLFDRLGSYSDDKLKVEYSYDALGRRLHKHSVAHYWNKPQAGTGWNQLERAKRQRELDCGFTLFGWDGDTLAWESSPPRDEGDTGRTVHYLYEPGSFVPVAQALRKGPVRLHKQPDWSQRSYDFDQDPLWQTHMEPQALDAIAWYQCDHLGTPMELTDHNGAVAWTGQYKAWGEVREERSGWAKQIGLSNPIRFQGQYHDRETGLHYNRYRYYDP
;
A
#
# COMPACT_ATOMS: atom_id res chain seq x y z
N ALA A 1 -15.91 -18.79 -11.94
CA ALA A 1 -15.76 -20.12 -12.55
C ALA A 1 -14.28 -20.48 -12.61
N TRP A 2 -13.98 -21.77 -12.50
CA TRP A 2 -12.62 -22.30 -12.49
C TRP A 2 -12.48 -23.32 -13.61
N ASP A 3 -11.29 -23.41 -14.20
CA ASP A 3 -10.97 -24.47 -15.15
C ASP A 3 -10.69 -25.82 -14.43
N PRO A 4 -10.56 -26.94 -15.15
CA PRO A 4 -10.26 -28.23 -14.54
C PRO A 4 -8.92 -28.31 -13.81
N ALA A 5 -7.99 -27.37 -14.05
CA ALA A 5 -6.71 -27.27 -13.36
C ALA A 5 -6.80 -26.41 -12.09
N GLY A 6 -7.98 -25.90 -11.73
CA GLY A 6 -8.19 -25.06 -10.56
C GLY A 6 -7.74 -23.61 -10.74
N ARG A 7 -7.58 -23.13 -11.99
CA ARG A 7 -7.24 -21.73 -12.28
C ARG A 7 -8.50 -20.91 -12.51
N LEU A 8 -8.50 -19.66 -12.05
CA LEU A 8 -9.66 -18.78 -12.13
C LEU A 8 -9.93 -18.45 -13.59
N GLN A 9 -11.06 -18.89 -14.14
CA GLN A 9 -11.40 -18.65 -15.55
C GLN A 9 -12.32 -17.44 -15.71
N GLU A 10 -13.20 -17.22 -14.74
CA GLU A 10 -14.19 -16.13 -14.81
C GLU A 10 -14.55 -15.61 -13.42
N GLN A 11 -14.66 -14.29 -13.30
CA GLN A 11 -15.22 -13.59 -12.14
C GLN A 11 -16.37 -12.71 -12.60
N LEU A 12 -17.48 -12.74 -11.86
CA LEU A 12 -18.69 -11.97 -12.17
C LEU A 12 -19.25 -11.36 -10.88
N LEU A 13 -19.60 -10.08 -10.93
CA LEU A 13 -20.37 -9.42 -9.88
C LEU A 13 -21.75 -9.04 -10.42
N GLY A 14 -22.80 -9.57 -9.80
CA GLY A 14 -24.19 -9.20 -10.09
C GLY A 14 -24.64 -7.99 -9.28
N SER A 15 -25.67 -7.30 -9.76
CA SER A 15 -26.39 -6.29 -8.97
C SER A 15 -27.15 -6.92 -7.81
N HIS A 16 -27.50 -6.12 -6.81
CA HIS A 16 -28.24 -6.59 -5.64
C HIS A 16 -29.58 -7.25 -5.99
N ASP A 17 -30.25 -6.78 -7.05
CA ASP A 17 -31.50 -7.37 -7.55
C ASP A 17 -31.30 -8.61 -8.45
N GLY A 18 -30.05 -8.99 -8.72
CA GLY A 18 -29.66 -10.12 -9.56
C GLY A 18 -29.96 -9.95 -11.06
N LYS A 19 -30.44 -8.78 -11.50
CA LYS A 19 -30.93 -8.57 -12.88
C LYS A 19 -29.85 -8.10 -13.84
N SER A 20 -28.74 -7.56 -13.33
CA SER A 20 -27.68 -7.01 -14.15
C SER A 20 -26.31 -7.47 -13.67
N THR A 21 -25.35 -7.54 -14.60
CA THR A 21 -23.95 -7.77 -14.29
C THR A 21 -23.26 -6.42 -14.15
N LEU A 22 -22.70 -6.15 -12.96
CA LEU A 22 -21.97 -4.91 -12.67
C LEU A 22 -20.58 -4.91 -13.29
N PHE A 23 -19.90 -6.06 -13.24
CA PHE A 23 -18.69 -6.33 -14.01
C PHE A 23 -18.47 -7.82 -14.23
N LYS A 24 -17.65 -8.12 -15.24
CA LYS A 24 -17.20 -9.45 -15.60
C LYS A 24 -15.72 -9.43 -15.99
N ARG A 25 -14.94 -10.41 -15.52
CA ARG A 25 -13.55 -10.66 -15.91
C ARG A 25 -13.41 -12.08 -16.39
N GLN A 26 -12.76 -12.26 -17.53
CA GLN A 26 -12.40 -13.58 -18.05
C GLN A 26 -10.89 -13.68 -18.20
N TYR A 27 -10.33 -14.76 -17.71
CA TYR A 27 -8.90 -15.01 -17.67
C TYR A 27 -8.55 -16.11 -18.67
N GLN A 28 -7.48 -15.91 -19.43
CA GLN A 28 -6.95 -16.90 -20.36
C GLN A 28 -5.50 -17.21 -20.03
N TYR A 29 -5.13 -18.46 -20.19
CA TYR A 29 -3.82 -18.97 -19.84
C TYR A 29 -3.19 -19.70 -21.02
N ASP A 30 -1.88 -19.64 -21.14
CA ASP A 30 -1.13 -20.48 -22.08
C ASP A 30 -1.06 -21.94 -21.60
N THR A 31 -0.42 -22.78 -22.42
CA THR A 31 -0.19 -24.20 -22.10
C THR A 31 0.77 -24.41 -20.93
N GLY A 32 1.63 -23.43 -20.62
CA GLY A 32 2.53 -23.41 -19.46
C GLY A 32 1.86 -22.92 -18.18
N GLY A 33 0.63 -22.44 -18.25
CA GLY A 33 -0.14 -21.93 -17.12
C GLY A 33 0.02 -20.45 -16.82
N GLN A 34 0.70 -19.70 -17.68
CA GLN A 34 0.90 -18.27 -17.53
C GLN A 34 -0.34 -17.50 -18.02
N LEU A 35 -0.72 -16.44 -17.31
CA LEU A 35 -1.88 -15.63 -17.66
C LEU A 35 -1.59 -14.78 -18.89
N THR A 36 -2.21 -15.04 -20.03
CA THR A 36 -1.97 -14.28 -21.26
C THR A 36 -2.95 -13.12 -21.42
N ASP A 37 -4.20 -13.29 -21.00
CA ASP A 37 -5.24 -12.30 -21.27
C ASP A 37 -6.22 -12.14 -20.10
N ILE A 38 -6.64 -10.90 -19.86
CA ILE A 38 -7.80 -10.56 -19.04
C ILE A 38 -8.77 -9.75 -19.88
N HIS A 39 -9.97 -10.28 -20.10
CA HIS A 39 -11.07 -9.54 -20.71
C HIS A 39 -11.96 -8.98 -19.60
N ASP A 40 -11.78 -7.70 -19.27
CA ASP A 40 -12.51 -7.00 -18.23
C ASP A 40 -13.59 -6.09 -18.85
N SER A 41 -14.84 -6.25 -18.43
CA SER A 41 -15.97 -5.49 -18.98
C SER A 41 -15.89 -3.98 -18.71
N ARG A 42 -15.10 -3.56 -17.71
CA ARG A 42 -14.90 -2.15 -17.34
C ARG A 42 -13.56 -1.63 -17.81
N ARG A 43 -12.50 -2.44 -17.76
CA ARG A 43 -11.10 -2.05 -18.03
C ARG A 43 -10.60 -2.45 -19.41
N GLY A 44 -11.39 -3.22 -20.15
CA GLY A 44 -11.05 -3.69 -21.48
C GLY A 44 -10.13 -4.89 -21.43
N HIS A 45 -9.45 -5.12 -22.54
CA HIS A 45 -8.51 -6.22 -22.69
C HIS A 45 -7.15 -5.83 -22.09
N LEU A 46 -6.61 -6.73 -21.26
CA LEU A 46 -5.22 -6.71 -20.82
C LEU A 46 -4.53 -7.94 -21.41
N ALA A 47 -3.30 -7.77 -21.89
CA ALA A 47 -2.51 -8.84 -22.47
C ALA A 47 -1.09 -8.87 -21.92
N TYR A 48 -0.54 -10.06 -21.70
CA TYR A 48 0.77 -10.29 -21.13
C TYR A 48 1.61 -11.21 -22.02
N GLN A 49 2.89 -10.91 -22.10
CA GLN A 49 3.87 -11.75 -22.80
C GLN A 49 5.03 -12.05 -21.88
N TYR A 50 5.55 -13.27 -21.96
CA TYR A 50 6.59 -13.79 -21.08
C TYR A 50 7.77 -14.31 -21.88
N ASP A 51 8.93 -14.33 -21.25
CA ASP A 51 10.07 -15.08 -21.77
C ASP A 51 9.96 -16.58 -21.45
N PRO A 52 10.82 -17.45 -22.01
CA PRO A 52 10.76 -18.89 -21.77
C PRO A 52 10.96 -19.35 -20.32
N VAL A 53 11.44 -18.46 -19.43
CA VAL A 53 11.60 -18.75 -17.98
C VAL A 53 10.51 -18.08 -17.13
N GLY A 54 9.50 -17.49 -17.78
CA GLY A 54 8.31 -16.94 -17.15
C GLY A 54 8.42 -15.51 -16.64
N ARG A 55 9.44 -14.75 -17.06
CA ARG A 55 9.54 -13.32 -16.72
C ARG A 55 8.66 -12.50 -17.66
N LEU A 56 7.91 -11.56 -17.11
CA LEU A 56 7.02 -10.68 -17.85
C LEU A 56 7.83 -9.75 -18.77
N LEU A 57 7.71 -9.90 -20.08
CA LEU A 57 8.35 -9.05 -21.09
C LEU A 57 7.50 -7.87 -21.51
N GLN A 58 6.18 -8.04 -21.54
CA GLN A 58 5.27 -7.00 -21.97
C GLN A 58 3.93 -7.10 -21.24
N ALA A 59 3.39 -5.96 -20.83
CA ALA A 59 2.01 -5.82 -20.36
C ALA A 59 1.31 -4.75 -21.19
N THR A 60 0.16 -5.08 -21.76
CA THR A 60 -0.68 -4.16 -22.53
C THR A 60 -1.97 -3.90 -21.77
N SER A 61 -2.32 -2.64 -21.60
CA SER A 61 -3.57 -2.21 -20.99
C SER A 61 -4.07 -0.91 -21.64
N ARG A 62 -5.19 -0.37 -21.15
CA ARG A 62 -5.66 0.96 -21.56
C ARG A 62 -4.72 2.11 -21.15
N LEU A 63 -3.80 1.88 -20.21
CA LEU A 63 -2.78 2.86 -19.83
C LEU A 63 -1.65 2.95 -20.85
N GLY A 64 -1.50 1.93 -21.70
CA GLY A 64 -0.44 1.82 -22.68
C GLY A 64 0.21 0.45 -22.67
N VAL A 65 1.37 0.37 -23.31
CA VAL A 65 2.21 -0.81 -23.36
C VAL A 65 3.42 -0.58 -22.47
N GLU A 66 3.65 -1.51 -21.54
CA GLU A 66 4.85 -1.58 -20.72
C GLU A 66 5.73 -2.70 -21.23
N THR A 67 7.01 -2.44 -21.46
CA THR A 67 8.00 -3.45 -21.88
C THR A 67 9.13 -3.53 -20.87
N PHE A 68 9.54 -4.74 -20.56
CA PHE A 68 10.53 -5.03 -19.53
C PHE A 68 11.69 -5.82 -20.10
N ALA A 69 12.88 -5.50 -19.63
CA ALA A 69 14.08 -6.30 -19.86
C ALA A 69 14.76 -6.55 -18.53
N PHE A 70 15.49 -7.66 -18.45
CA PHE A 70 16.12 -8.11 -17.23
C PHE A 70 17.57 -8.50 -17.49
N ASP A 71 18.44 -8.23 -16.54
CA ASP A 71 19.78 -8.80 -16.54
C ASP A 71 19.76 -10.29 -16.14
N PRO A 72 20.89 -11.01 -16.22
CA PRO A 72 20.97 -12.42 -15.80
C PRO A 72 20.71 -12.65 -14.30
N ALA A 73 20.84 -11.64 -13.45
CA ALA A 73 20.52 -11.71 -12.02
C ALA A 73 19.02 -11.45 -11.75
N GLY A 74 18.26 -11.00 -12.75
CA GLY A 74 16.84 -10.71 -12.67
C GLY A 74 16.51 -9.25 -12.35
N ASN A 75 17.50 -8.35 -12.34
CA ASN A 75 17.25 -6.92 -12.14
C ASN A 75 16.61 -6.30 -13.39
N LEU A 76 15.67 -5.37 -13.21
CA LEU A 76 15.05 -4.62 -14.30
C LEU A 76 16.08 -3.70 -14.98
N LEU A 77 16.03 -3.66 -16.32
CA LEU A 77 16.88 -2.83 -17.17
C LEU A 77 16.07 -1.71 -17.82
N ASP A 78 16.54 -0.47 -17.63
CA ASP A 78 16.00 0.70 -18.32
C ASP A 78 16.38 0.69 -19.82
N GLU A 79 15.60 1.38 -20.66
CA GLU A 79 15.76 1.41 -22.12
C GLU A 79 17.16 1.87 -22.55
N LYS A 80 17.75 2.83 -21.82
CA LYS A 80 19.12 3.31 -22.07
C LYS A 80 20.16 2.20 -21.90
N THR A 81 19.98 1.35 -20.90
CA THR A 81 20.87 0.22 -20.62
C THR A 81 20.73 -0.86 -21.69
N GLN A 82 19.51 -1.07 -22.20
CA GLN A 82 19.26 -1.96 -23.34
C GLN A 82 19.95 -1.46 -24.61
N GLN A 83 19.98 -0.14 -24.86
CA GLN A 83 20.68 0.43 -26.03
C GLN A 83 22.21 0.25 -25.96
N MET A 84 22.80 0.26 -24.77
CA MET A 84 24.25 0.05 -24.56
C MET A 84 24.67 -1.43 -24.56
N GLN A 85 23.74 -2.39 -24.52
CA GLN A 85 24.05 -3.84 -24.51
C GLN A 85 23.90 -4.49 -25.89
N ARG A 86 23.96 -3.72 -26.99
CA ARG A 86 23.85 -4.29 -28.34
C ARG A 86 25.03 -5.25 -28.62
N PRO A 87 24.80 -6.37 -29.34
CA PRO A 87 25.79 -7.45 -29.50
C PRO A 87 27.12 -7.07 -30.19
N LEU A 88 27.26 -5.85 -30.69
CA LEU A 88 28.40 -5.38 -31.48
C LEU A 88 29.44 -4.57 -30.67
N ASP A 89 29.20 -4.34 -29.38
CA ASP A 89 30.18 -3.64 -28.54
C ASP A 89 31.31 -4.61 -28.13
N GLN A 90 32.52 -4.30 -28.61
CA GLN A 90 33.72 -5.15 -28.51
C GLN A 90 34.28 -5.28 -27.08
N ASP A 91 33.73 -4.54 -26.11
CA ASP A 91 34.18 -4.58 -24.73
C ASP A 91 32.99 -4.34 -23.76
N PRO A 92 32.13 -5.36 -23.55
CA PRO A 92 31.09 -5.24 -22.55
C PRO A 92 31.80 -5.08 -21.21
N LYS A 93 31.73 -3.88 -20.61
CA LYS A 93 32.16 -3.65 -19.24
C LYS A 93 31.49 -4.72 -18.38
N ARG A 94 32.24 -5.78 -18.03
CA ARG A 94 31.76 -6.86 -17.18
C ARG A 94 31.32 -6.20 -15.88
N ASN A 95 30.02 -6.14 -15.65
CA ASN A 95 29.46 -5.64 -14.41
C ASN A 95 30.11 -6.41 -13.27
N ARG A 96 30.88 -5.69 -12.44
CA ARG A 96 31.42 -6.15 -11.15
C ARG A 96 30.31 -6.92 -10.44
N LEU A 97 30.58 -8.17 -10.05
CA LEU A 97 29.74 -9.05 -9.21
C LEU A 97 28.26 -8.65 -9.23
N MET A 98 27.49 -9.24 -10.15
CA MET A 98 26.06 -8.93 -10.27
C MET A 98 25.33 -9.37 -8.99
N ASP A 99 25.18 -8.42 -8.06
CA ASP A 99 24.25 -8.54 -6.95
C ASP A 99 22.82 -8.31 -7.47
N ASN A 100 21.83 -8.67 -6.64
CA ASN A 100 20.42 -8.43 -6.95
C ASN A 100 19.96 -7.07 -6.39
N LEU A 101 20.85 -6.05 -6.44
CA LEU A 101 20.60 -4.70 -5.93
C LEU A 101 20.45 -3.73 -7.09
N LEU A 102 19.24 -3.22 -7.27
CA LEU A 102 18.92 -2.25 -8.30
C LEU A 102 19.49 -0.87 -7.95
N ARG A 103 20.54 -0.41 -8.64
CA ARG A 103 21.20 0.87 -8.32
C ARG A 103 20.65 2.05 -9.11
N GLU A 104 20.14 1.80 -10.32
CA GLU A 104 19.52 2.80 -11.18
C GLU A 104 18.39 2.18 -11.99
N TYR A 105 17.24 2.84 -12.03
CA TYR A 105 16.12 2.45 -12.89
C TYR A 105 15.19 3.62 -13.13
N ALA A 106 14.80 3.86 -14.40
CA ALA A 106 13.88 4.91 -14.80
C ALA A 106 14.25 6.30 -14.23
N GLY A 107 15.55 6.63 -14.25
CA GLY A 107 16.10 7.88 -13.69
C GLY A 107 16.15 7.97 -12.16
N THR A 108 15.75 6.92 -11.45
CA THR A 108 15.84 6.81 -9.99
C THR A 108 17.14 6.12 -9.60
N HIS A 109 17.87 6.71 -8.65
CA HIS A 109 19.10 6.14 -8.12
C HIS A 109 18.91 5.66 -6.69
N TYR A 110 19.47 4.50 -6.38
CA TYR A 110 19.35 3.84 -5.09
C TYR A 110 20.73 3.58 -4.48
N SER A 111 20.82 3.67 -3.17
CA SER A 111 22.00 3.27 -2.40
C SER A 111 21.57 2.47 -1.19
N TYR A 112 22.36 1.46 -0.84
CA TYR A 112 22.02 0.45 0.15
C TYR A 112 23.09 0.39 1.24
N ASP A 113 22.69 0.00 2.44
CA ASP A 113 23.63 -0.34 3.51
C ASP A 113 24.30 -1.70 3.24
N GLU A 114 25.20 -2.13 4.14
CA GLU A 114 25.91 -3.40 4.02
C GLU A 114 24.99 -4.64 4.12
N ARG A 115 23.77 -4.48 4.63
CA ARG A 115 22.75 -5.52 4.74
C ARG A 115 21.78 -5.55 3.54
N GLY A 116 21.93 -4.60 2.61
CA GLY A 116 21.07 -4.46 1.44
C GLY A 116 19.79 -3.66 1.67
N ASN A 117 19.66 -2.94 2.79
CA ASN A 117 18.53 -2.06 3.03
C ASN A 117 18.72 -0.72 2.31
N LEU A 118 17.65 -0.21 1.68
CA LEU A 118 17.67 1.07 0.97
C LEU A 118 18.00 2.22 1.93
N MET A 119 19.10 2.94 1.77
CA MET A 119 19.45 4.11 2.59
C MET A 119 19.01 5.43 1.95
N HIS A 120 19.23 5.56 0.64
CA HIS A 120 18.84 6.76 -0.10
C HIS A 120 18.22 6.43 -1.44
N ARG A 121 17.17 7.17 -1.78
CA ARG A 121 16.56 7.21 -3.12
C ARG A 121 16.63 8.63 -3.66
N LEU A 122 17.16 8.79 -4.86
CA LEU A 122 17.21 10.07 -5.57
C LEU A 122 16.36 9.96 -6.83
N HIS A 123 15.29 10.74 -6.89
CA HIS A 123 14.39 10.77 -8.04
C HIS A 123 14.11 12.24 -8.41
N ASN A 124 14.39 12.62 -9.65
CA ASN A 124 14.20 14.00 -10.15
C ASN A 124 14.80 15.09 -9.22
N GLY A 125 15.98 14.82 -8.64
CA GLY A 125 16.66 15.74 -7.71
C GLY A 125 16.13 15.73 -6.27
N VAL A 126 15.03 15.04 -5.99
CA VAL A 126 14.48 14.87 -4.63
C VAL A 126 15.16 13.67 -3.98
N ARG A 127 15.85 13.92 -2.86
CA ARG A 127 16.53 12.89 -2.07
C ARG A 127 15.68 12.48 -0.88
N ALA A 128 15.34 11.20 -0.82
CA ALA A 128 14.76 10.56 0.34
C ALA A 128 15.84 9.79 1.12
N GLN A 129 15.67 9.73 2.44
CA GLN A 129 16.53 9.02 3.37
C GLN A 129 15.70 8.03 4.18
N PHE A 130 16.24 6.84 4.36
CA PHE A 130 15.60 5.72 5.03
C PHE A 130 16.56 5.19 6.09
N THR A 131 16.02 4.86 7.27
CA THR A 131 16.80 4.32 8.39
C THR A 131 16.12 3.07 8.90
N TRP A 132 16.91 2.05 9.19
CA TRP A 132 16.44 0.71 9.52
C TRP A 132 16.87 0.35 10.92
N ASP A 133 16.03 -0.40 11.62
CA ASP A 133 16.42 -0.99 12.90
C ASP A 133 17.26 -2.27 12.69
N LEU A 134 17.72 -2.87 13.79
CA LEU A 134 18.56 -4.06 13.73
C LEU A 134 17.85 -5.30 13.16
N PHE A 135 16.53 -5.26 13.00
CA PHE A 135 15.71 -6.34 12.43
C PHE A 135 15.28 -6.06 10.98
N ASP A 136 15.95 -5.13 10.28
CA ASP A 136 15.65 -4.74 8.90
C ASP A 136 14.22 -4.17 8.72
N ARG A 137 13.69 -3.52 9.76
CA ARG A 137 12.40 -2.81 9.70
C ARG A 137 12.65 -1.31 9.56
N LEU A 138 11.89 -0.64 8.70
CA LEU A 138 12.03 0.79 8.46
C LEU A 138 11.66 1.57 9.73
N GLY A 139 12.66 2.14 10.41
CA GLY A 139 12.45 2.93 11.63
C GLY A 139 12.06 4.38 11.34
N SER A 140 12.64 5.00 10.32
CA SER A 140 12.24 6.34 9.89
C SER A 140 12.51 6.63 8.42
N TYR A 141 11.73 7.56 7.88
CA TYR A 141 11.84 8.15 6.55
C TYR A 141 11.95 9.67 6.66
N SER A 142 12.73 10.31 5.79
CA SER A 142 12.76 11.77 5.67
C SER A 142 13.08 12.19 4.25
N ASP A 143 12.40 13.22 3.76
CA ASP A 143 12.74 13.95 2.53
C ASP A 143 12.81 15.46 2.80
N ASP A 144 12.69 16.28 1.76
CA ASP A 144 12.69 17.74 1.86
C ASP A 144 11.39 18.32 2.45
N LYS A 145 10.30 17.52 2.49
CA LYS A 145 8.95 17.95 2.84
C LYS A 145 8.52 17.48 4.22
N LEU A 146 8.88 16.27 4.62
CA LEU A 146 8.40 15.63 5.85
C LEU A 146 9.37 14.60 6.42
N LYS A 147 9.12 14.22 7.68
CA LYS A 147 9.72 13.07 8.37
C LYS A 147 8.63 12.14 8.86
N VAL A 148 8.87 10.83 8.81
CA VAL A 148 8.00 9.81 9.39
C VAL A 148 8.78 8.87 10.30
N GLU A 149 8.19 8.53 11.43
CA GLU A 149 8.71 7.52 12.37
C GLU A 149 7.72 6.35 12.45
N TYR A 150 8.27 5.13 12.46
CA TYR A 150 7.51 3.90 12.56
C TYR A 150 7.87 3.15 13.84
N SER A 151 6.94 2.35 14.34
CA SER A 151 7.20 1.48 15.48
C SER A 151 6.50 0.15 15.31
N TYR A 152 7.09 -0.89 15.89
CA TYR A 152 6.72 -2.29 15.67
C TYR A 152 6.59 -3.01 17.01
N ASP A 153 5.72 -4.01 17.06
CA ASP A 153 5.66 -4.94 18.18
C ASP A 153 6.78 -5.99 18.11
N ALA A 154 6.84 -6.83 19.14
CA ALA A 154 7.82 -7.92 19.22
C ALA A 154 7.64 -9.00 18.13
N LEU A 155 6.47 -9.06 17.47
CA LEU A 155 6.18 -9.97 16.37
C LEU A 155 6.48 -9.35 14.99
N GLY A 156 7.06 -8.14 14.96
CA GLY A 156 7.41 -7.42 13.75
C GLY A 156 6.23 -6.74 13.04
N ARG A 157 5.07 -6.62 13.69
CA ARG A 157 3.90 -5.94 13.11
C ARG A 157 3.95 -4.46 13.46
N ARG A 158 3.68 -3.59 12.48
CA ARG A 158 3.69 -2.14 12.67
C ARG A 158 2.59 -1.73 13.66
N LEU A 159 2.97 -1.07 14.75
CA LEU A 159 2.04 -0.53 15.76
C LEU A 159 1.54 0.86 15.37
N HIS A 160 2.43 1.74 14.91
CA HIS A 160 2.03 3.07 14.46
C HIS A 160 3.00 3.65 13.43
N LYS A 161 2.52 4.70 12.78
CA LYS A 161 3.34 5.68 12.07
C LYS A 161 3.00 7.09 12.51
N HIS A 162 3.99 7.96 12.55
CA HIS A 162 3.82 9.37 12.87
C HIS A 162 4.59 10.22 11.87
N SER A 163 3.86 10.93 11.02
CA SER A 163 4.43 11.83 10.02
C SER A 163 4.29 13.29 10.43
N VAL A 164 5.34 14.06 10.21
CA VAL A 164 5.41 15.49 10.54
C VAL A 164 5.99 16.25 9.35
N ALA A 165 5.26 17.26 8.89
CA ALA A 165 5.72 18.16 7.84
C ALA A 165 6.88 19.06 8.34
N HIS A 166 7.93 19.21 7.53
CA HIS A 166 8.98 20.18 7.80
C HIS A 166 8.44 21.60 7.69
N TYR A 167 8.60 22.39 8.76
CA TYR A 167 8.20 23.79 8.79
C TYR A 167 9.19 24.61 9.61
N TRP A 168 9.69 25.68 9.00
CA TRP A 168 10.58 26.66 9.61
C TRP A 168 9.77 27.89 10.01
N ASN A 169 9.76 28.21 11.30
CA ASN A 169 9.05 29.39 11.80
C ASN A 169 9.63 30.65 11.16
N LYS A 170 8.74 31.55 10.74
CA LYS A 170 9.11 32.90 10.29
C LYS A 170 9.21 33.80 11.52
N PRO A 171 10.40 34.30 11.90
CA PRO A 171 10.56 35.10 13.11
C PRO A 171 9.76 36.40 13.10
N GLN A 172 9.49 36.95 11.91
CA GLN A 172 8.69 38.16 11.73
C GLN A 172 7.18 37.91 11.86
N ALA A 173 6.73 36.66 11.88
CA ALA A 173 5.34 36.30 12.02
C ALA A 173 5.00 35.96 13.49
N GLY A 174 3.77 36.30 13.92
CA GLY A 174 3.29 35.93 15.25
C GLY A 174 3.22 34.42 15.48
N THR A 175 3.23 33.99 16.74
CA THR A 175 3.17 32.57 17.13
C THR A 175 1.94 31.85 16.57
N GLY A 176 0.76 32.49 16.65
CA GLY A 176 -0.48 31.94 16.10
C GLY A 176 -0.45 31.77 14.56
N TRP A 177 0.22 32.68 13.84
CA TRP A 177 0.37 32.54 12.39
C TRP A 177 1.27 31.37 12.02
N ASN A 178 2.42 31.22 12.70
CA ASN A 178 3.31 30.07 12.50
C ASN A 178 2.62 28.74 12.83
N GLN A 179 1.77 28.70 13.87
CA GLN A 179 0.97 27.53 14.21
C GLN A 179 -0.04 27.18 13.10
N LEU A 180 -0.77 28.18 12.59
CA LEU A 180 -1.76 27.97 11.51
C LEU A 180 -1.10 27.46 10.23
N GLU A 181 0.04 28.03 9.86
CA GLU A 181 0.79 27.61 8.67
C GLU A 181 1.40 26.22 8.82
N ARG A 182 1.90 25.87 10.01
CA ARG A 182 2.34 24.50 10.30
C ARG A 182 1.18 23.51 10.16
N ALA A 183 0.02 23.81 10.76
CA ALA A 183 -1.17 22.96 10.65
C ALA A 183 -1.64 22.81 9.19
N LYS A 184 -1.64 23.91 8.43
CA LYS A 184 -1.93 23.90 6.98
C LYS A 184 -0.98 22.98 6.23
N ARG A 185 0.33 23.07 6.47
CA ARG A 185 1.32 22.21 5.80
C ARG A 185 1.18 20.74 6.19
N GLN A 186 0.83 20.43 7.45
CA GLN A 186 0.50 19.05 7.83
C GLN A 186 -0.70 18.51 7.05
N ARG A 187 -1.76 19.32 6.86
CA ARG A 187 -2.93 18.92 6.07
C ARG A 187 -2.60 18.69 4.59
N GLU A 188 -1.83 19.59 3.98
CA GLU A 188 -1.44 19.50 2.57
C GLU A 188 -0.64 18.21 2.28
N LEU A 189 0.22 17.82 3.21
CA LEU A 189 1.03 16.60 3.12
C LEU A 189 0.38 15.38 3.78
N ASP A 190 -0.86 15.50 4.26
CA ASP A 190 -1.61 14.42 4.92
C ASP A 190 -0.84 13.80 6.11
N CYS A 191 -0.06 14.63 6.81
CA CYS A 191 0.73 14.23 7.95
C CYS A 191 -0.13 14.00 9.20
N GLY A 192 0.30 13.09 10.06
CA GLY A 192 -0.34 12.81 11.34
C GLY A 192 0.04 11.47 11.93
N PHE A 193 -0.67 11.10 12.99
CA PHE A 193 -0.53 9.82 13.66
C PHE A 193 -1.53 8.80 13.11
N THR A 194 -1.05 7.57 12.87
CA THR A 194 -1.91 6.43 12.56
C THR A 194 -1.46 5.24 13.40
N LEU A 195 -2.39 4.70 14.17
CA LEU A 195 -2.26 3.46 14.93
C LEU A 195 -2.80 2.29 14.11
N PHE A 196 -2.17 1.12 14.23
CA PHE A 196 -2.57 -0.10 13.55
C PHE A 196 -2.86 -1.20 14.57
N GLY A 197 -3.93 -1.94 14.33
CA GLY A 197 -4.27 -3.17 15.05
C GLY A 197 -4.32 -4.36 14.10
N TRP A 198 -4.00 -5.53 14.63
CA TRP A 198 -3.76 -6.74 13.85
C TRP A 198 -4.60 -7.91 14.37
N ASP A 199 -5.08 -8.74 13.44
CA ASP A 199 -5.67 -10.05 13.72
C ASP A 199 -4.76 -11.13 13.12
N GLY A 200 -4.01 -11.81 13.98
CA GLY A 200 -2.88 -12.64 13.56
C GLY A 200 -1.89 -11.82 12.71
N ASP A 201 -1.86 -12.13 11.41
CA ASP A 201 -0.96 -11.58 10.41
C ASP A 201 -1.62 -10.50 9.52
N THR A 202 -2.95 -10.35 9.57
CA THR A 202 -3.68 -9.38 8.75
C THR A 202 -3.92 -8.08 9.52
N LEU A 203 -3.92 -6.96 8.80
CA LEU A 203 -4.19 -5.65 9.37
C LEU A 203 -5.68 -5.53 9.68
N ALA A 204 -6.09 -5.64 10.94
CA ALA A 204 -7.50 -5.60 11.32
C ALA A 204 -8.09 -4.19 11.23
N TRP A 205 -7.33 -3.17 11.64
CA TRP A 205 -7.78 -1.79 11.57
C TRP A 205 -6.63 -0.78 11.58
N GLU A 206 -6.90 0.40 11.04
CA GLU A 206 -6.10 1.60 11.26
C GLU A 206 -6.94 2.68 11.95
N SER A 207 -6.30 3.51 12.76
CA SER A 207 -6.97 4.57 13.50
C SER A 207 -6.13 5.83 13.57
N SER A 208 -6.75 6.97 13.28
CA SER A 208 -6.12 8.28 13.37
C SER A 208 -6.91 9.17 14.34
N PRO A 209 -6.25 9.86 15.28
CA PRO A 209 -6.91 10.83 16.14
C PRO A 209 -7.37 12.06 15.34
N PRO A 210 -8.25 12.89 15.91
CA PRO A 210 -8.52 14.23 15.40
C PRO A 210 -7.23 15.00 15.12
N ARG A 211 -7.13 15.61 13.94
CA ARG A 211 -5.96 16.42 13.56
C ARG A 211 -6.12 17.89 13.89
N ASP A 212 -7.35 18.41 13.83
CA ASP A 212 -7.68 19.83 13.97
C ASP A 212 -9.05 20.01 14.64
N GLU A 213 -9.41 21.25 14.98
CA GLU A 213 -10.75 21.59 15.45
C GLU A 213 -11.81 21.21 14.41
N GLY A 214 -12.82 20.43 14.85
CA GLY A 214 -13.89 19.92 14.00
C GLY A 214 -13.59 18.59 13.31
N ASP A 215 -12.35 18.09 13.37
CA ASP A 215 -12.04 16.70 13.01
C ASP A 215 -12.44 15.78 14.16
N THR A 216 -13.08 14.66 13.83
CA THR A 216 -13.45 13.63 14.81
C THR A 216 -12.41 12.53 14.89
N GLY A 217 -11.40 12.53 14.02
CA GLY A 217 -10.57 11.36 13.78
C GLY A 217 -11.35 10.27 13.05
N ARG A 218 -10.69 9.14 12.79
CA ARG A 218 -11.29 8.02 12.05
C ARG A 218 -10.70 6.69 12.45
N THR A 219 -11.47 5.63 12.25
CA THR A 219 -11.02 4.24 12.30
C THR A 219 -11.54 3.52 11.07
N VAL A 220 -10.67 2.79 10.40
CA VAL A 220 -11.01 1.90 9.27
C VAL A 220 -10.73 0.48 9.71
N HIS A 221 -11.72 -0.40 9.62
CA HIS A 221 -11.58 -1.84 9.84
C HIS A 221 -11.49 -2.54 8.49
N TYR A 222 -10.63 -3.54 8.38
CA TYR A 222 -10.47 -4.37 7.19
C TYR A 222 -10.89 -5.79 7.51
N LEU A 223 -11.67 -6.38 6.61
CA LEU A 223 -12.09 -7.77 6.67
C LEU A 223 -11.49 -8.51 5.48
N TYR A 224 -10.97 -9.71 5.75
CA TYR A 224 -10.30 -10.55 4.75
C TYR A 224 -11.02 -11.89 4.60
N GLU A 225 -10.78 -12.58 3.49
CA GLU A 225 -11.19 -13.98 3.39
C GLU A 225 -10.43 -14.82 4.42
N PRO A 226 -11.05 -15.86 5.00
CA PRO A 226 -10.41 -16.69 6.00
C PRO A 226 -9.08 -17.29 5.50
N GLY A 227 -8.00 -17.07 6.27
CA GLY A 227 -6.68 -17.63 5.97
C GLY A 227 -5.98 -17.01 4.75
N SER A 228 -6.43 -15.84 4.27
CA SER A 228 -5.81 -15.14 3.15
C SER A 228 -5.56 -13.66 3.45
N PHE A 229 -4.86 -12.98 2.54
CA PHE A 229 -4.69 -11.53 2.55
C PHE A 229 -5.61 -10.82 1.54
N VAL A 230 -6.60 -11.52 0.98
CA VAL A 230 -7.57 -10.96 0.03
C VAL A 230 -8.61 -10.18 0.82
N PRO A 231 -8.69 -8.85 0.68
CA PRO A 231 -9.67 -8.07 1.40
C PRO A 231 -11.06 -8.27 0.81
N VAL A 232 -12.07 -8.29 1.67
CA VAL A 232 -13.49 -8.51 1.34
C VAL A 232 -14.30 -7.25 1.58
N ALA A 233 -14.08 -6.58 2.70
CA ALA A 233 -14.75 -5.33 3.02
C ALA A 233 -13.86 -4.41 3.85
N GLN A 234 -14.14 -3.11 3.79
CA GLN A 234 -13.69 -2.16 4.79
C GLN A 234 -14.87 -1.40 5.40
N ALA A 235 -14.78 -1.14 6.69
CA ALA A 235 -15.77 -0.41 7.44
C ALA A 235 -15.16 0.83 8.09
N LEU A 236 -15.81 1.98 7.90
CA LEU A 236 -15.37 3.26 8.42
C LEU A 236 -16.19 3.67 9.63
N ARG A 237 -15.51 4.25 10.61
CA ARG A 237 -16.10 4.88 11.78
C ARG A 237 -15.42 6.23 12.04
N LYS A 238 -16.21 7.26 12.33
CA LYS A 238 -15.76 8.54 12.85
C LYS A 238 -15.37 8.37 14.32
N GLY A 239 -14.18 8.84 14.67
CA GLY A 239 -13.62 8.63 15.99
C GLY A 239 -12.46 7.65 15.98
N PRO A 240 -11.42 7.92 16.79
CA PRO A 240 -10.33 6.99 16.99
C PRO A 240 -10.81 5.72 17.72
N VAL A 241 -10.02 4.66 17.64
CA VAL A 241 -10.20 3.47 18.47
C VAL A 241 -9.96 3.87 19.92
N ARG A 242 -10.82 3.37 20.82
CA ARG A 242 -10.65 3.56 22.26
C ARG A 242 -9.71 2.46 22.76
N LEU A 243 -8.55 2.87 23.27
CA LEU A 243 -7.60 1.96 23.92
C LEU A 243 -7.75 2.03 25.43
N HIS A 244 -7.50 0.91 26.10
CA HIS A 244 -7.36 0.90 27.55
C HIS A 244 -5.99 1.44 27.95
N LYS A 245 -5.97 2.25 29.02
CA LYS A 245 -4.71 2.64 29.63
C LYS A 245 -4.09 1.41 30.29
N GLN A 246 -2.83 1.11 29.98
CA GLN A 246 -2.11 0.05 30.69
C GLN A 246 -1.96 0.46 32.16
N PRO A 247 -2.51 -0.31 33.12
CA PRO A 247 -2.29 -0.07 34.53
C PRO A 247 -0.83 -0.29 34.90
N ASP A 248 -0.31 0.55 35.80
CA ASP A 248 1.04 0.40 36.36
C ASP A 248 0.97 -0.47 37.64
N TRP A 249 1.58 -1.64 37.56
CA TRP A 249 1.71 -2.61 38.65
C TRP A 249 3.13 -2.66 39.22
N SER A 250 4.01 -1.71 38.89
CA SER A 250 5.41 -1.74 39.34
C SER A 250 5.56 -1.68 40.87
N GLN A 251 4.61 -1.03 41.56
CA GLN A 251 4.65 -0.84 43.01
C GLN A 251 3.71 -1.76 43.80
N ARG A 252 2.94 -2.64 43.15
CA ARG A 252 1.96 -3.52 43.81
C ARG A 252 1.71 -4.80 43.03
N SER A 253 1.30 -5.87 43.70
CA SER A 253 0.95 -7.12 43.03
C SER A 253 -0.18 -6.92 42.02
N TYR A 254 -0.13 -7.69 40.94
CA TYR A 254 -1.20 -7.73 39.94
C TYR A 254 -2.54 -8.10 40.61
N ASP A 255 -3.59 -7.35 40.27
CA ASP A 255 -4.95 -7.60 40.74
C ASP A 255 -5.92 -7.54 39.56
N PHE A 256 -6.52 -8.69 39.23
CA PHE A 256 -7.47 -8.87 38.15
C PHE A 256 -8.70 -7.95 38.31
N ASP A 257 -9.19 -7.80 39.55
CA ASP A 257 -10.36 -6.99 39.89
C ASP A 257 -10.06 -5.48 39.89
N GLN A 258 -8.83 -5.09 39.56
CA GLN A 258 -8.41 -3.69 39.40
C GLN A 258 -7.80 -3.40 38.01
N ASP A 259 -7.74 -4.40 37.13
CA ASP A 259 -7.31 -4.22 35.75
C ASP A 259 -8.48 -3.76 34.86
N PRO A 260 -8.40 -2.55 34.25
CA PRO A 260 -9.45 -2.04 33.38
C PRO A 260 -9.77 -2.96 32.19
N LEU A 261 -8.82 -3.79 31.76
CA LEU A 261 -9.03 -4.73 30.66
C LEU A 261 -10.17 -5.71 30.95
N TRP A 262 -10.27 -6.17 32.20
CA TRP A 262 -11.27 -7.18 32.61
C TRP A 262 -12.59 -6.58 33.09
N GLN A 263 -12.57 -5.30 33.45
CA GLN A 263 -13.76 -4.62 33.99
C GLN A 263 -14.51 -3.77 32.98
N THR A 264 -13.87 -3.42 31.87
CA THR A 264 -14.49 -2.53 30.89
C THR A 264 -15.32 -3.34 29.90
N HIS A 265 -16.65 -3.17 29.96
CA HIS A 265 -17.51 -3.57 28.86
C HIS A 265 -17.50 -2.49 27.77
N MET A 266 -17.11 -2.85 26.54
CA MET A 266 -17.17 -1.94 25.41
C MET A 266 -18.40 -2.25 24.56
N GLU A 267 -19.37 -1.33 24.56
CA GLU A 267 -20.50 -1.43 23.65
C GLU A 267 -20.05 -1.34 22.18
N PRO A 268 -20.59 -2.19 21.29
CA PRO A 268 -20.35 -2.10 19.86
C PRO A 268 -20.71 -0.71 19.34
N GLN A 269 -19.78 -0.09 18.63
CA GLN A 269 -19.99 1.22 18.02
C GLN A 269 -20.53 1.04 16.60
N ALA A 270 -21.54 1.85 16.25
CA ALA A 270 -22.06 1.88 14.89
C ALA A 270 -20.99 2.26 13.87
N LEU A 271 -21.11 1.70 12.67
CA LEU A 271 -20.28 2.05 11.51
C LEU A 271 -20.93 3.22 10.75
N ASP A 272 -20.11 4.16 10.27
CA ASP A 272 -20.58 5.27 9.43
C ASP A 272 -20.72 4.84 7.97
N ALA A 273 -19.88 3.91 7.51
CA ALA A 273 -19.94 3.37 6.17
C ALA A 273 -19.30 1.99 6.08
N ILE A 274 -19.73 1.22 5.08
CA ILE A 274 -19.09 -0.04 4.67
C ILE A 274 -18.95 -0.03 3.15
N ALA A 275 -17.86 -0.60 2.66
CA ALA A 275 -17.60 -0.80 1.25
C ALA A 275 -16.96 -2.18 1.01
N TRP A 276 -17.20 -2.75 -0.15
CA TRP A 276 -16.79 -4.11 -0.51
C TRP A 276 -15.72 -4.10 -1.58
N TYR A 277 -14.67 -4.89 -1.36
CA TYR A 277 -13.55 -5.02 -2.26
C TYR A 277 -13.86 -5.95 -3.42
N GLN A 278 -13.48 -5.51 -4.62
CA GLN A 278 -13.57 -6.29 -5.84
C GLN A 278 -12.15 -6.53 -6.35
N CYS A 279 -11.62 -7.71 -6.02
CA CYS A 279 -10.23 -8.05 -6.28
C CYS A 279 -10.04 -8.77 -7.62
N ASP A 280 -8.85 -8.68 -8.21
CA ASP A 280 -8.44 -9.52 -9.33
C ASP A 280 -8.02 -10.93 -8.89
N HIS A 281 -7.51 -11.73 -9.83
CA HIS A 281 -6.98 -13.08 -9.59
C HIS A 281 -5.80 -13.15 -8.60
N LEU A 282 -5.09 -12.05 -8.36
CA LEU A 282 -4.02 -11.95 -7.37
C LEU A 282 -4.53 -11.49 -6.01
N GLY A 283 -5.83 -11.24 -5.84
CA GLY A 283 -6.35 -10.63 -4.62
C GLY A 283 -6.09 -9.12 -4.51
N THR A 284 -5.69 -8.48 -5.60
CA THR A 284 -5.42 -7.03 -5.67
C THR A 284 -6.73 -6.27 -5.76
N PRO A 285 -6.99 -5.29 -4.86
CA PRO A 285 -8.16 -4.42 -4.96
C PRO A 285 -8.23 -3.69 -6.30
N MET A 286 -9.23 -3.99 -7.13
CA MET A 286 -9.46 -3.26 -8.37
C MET A 286 -10.53 -2.18 -8.17
N GLU A 287 -11.58 -2.49 -7.42
CA GLU A 287 -12.64 -1.54 -7.06
C GLU A 287 -13.08 -1.70 -5.61
N LEU A 288 -13.68 -0.63 -5.07
CA LEU A 288 -14.59 -0.73 -3.93
C LEU A 288 -15.98 -0.27 -4.34
N THR A 289 -17.00 -1.03 -3.94
CA THR A 289 -18.40 -0.67 -4.13
C THR A 289 -19.03 -0.23 -2.80
N ASP A 290 -19.94 0.74 -2.84
CA ASP A 290 -20.75 1.15 -1.69
C ASP A 290 -21.94 0.21 -1.44
N HIS A 291 -22.78 0.54 -0.46
CA HIS A 291 -23.95 -0.24 -0.05
C HIS A 291 -25.06 -0.32 -1.11
N ASN A 292 -25.00 0.51 -2.16
CA ASN A 292 -25.91 0.47 -3.29
C ASN A 292 -25.29 -0.26 -4.51
N GLY A 293 -24.07 -0.78 -4.37
CA GLY A 293 -23.33 -1.41 -5.47
C GLY A 293 -22.69 -0.41 -6.44
N ALA A 294 -22.70 0.90 -6.12
CA ALA A 294 -22.04 1.90 -6.93
C ALA A 294 -20.54 1.94 -6.63
N VAL A 295 -19.71 2.29 -7.61
CA VAL A 295 -18.26 2.35 -7.43
C VAL A 295 -17.89 3.56 -6.56
N ALA A 296 -17.29 3.28 -5.41
CA ALA A 296 -16.77 4.28 -4.49
C ALA A 296 -15.30 4.61 -4.77
N TRP A 297 -14.51 3.60 -5.13
CA TRP A 297 -13.08 3.73 -5.46
C TRP A 297 -12.72 2.78 -6.60
N THR A 298 -11.78 3.17 -7.45
CA THR A 298 -11.20 2.33 -8.51
C THR A 298 -9.70 2.58 -8.62
N GLY A 299 -8.91 1.52 -8.78
CA GLY A 299 -7.48 1.59 -9.02
C GLY A 299 -7.13 1.05 -10.40
N GLN A 300 -6.37 1.80 -11.21
CA GLN A 300 -5.80 1.35 -12.48
C GLN A 300 -4.31 1.10 -12.28
N TYR A 301 -3.88 -0.15 -12.42
CA TYR A 301 -2.54 -0.59 -12.09
C TYR A 301 -1.67 -0.76 -13.34
N LYS A 302 -0.40 -0.38 -13.21
CA LYS A 302 0.70 -0.89 -14.02
C LYS A 302 1.09 -2.30 -13.57
N ALA A 303 1.88 -3.00 -14.37
CA ALA A 303 2.26 -4.40 -14.10
C ALA A 303 2.90 -4.61 -12.72
N TRP A 304 3.73 -3.67 -12.27
CA TRP A 304 4.45 -3.73 -10.99
C TRP A 304 3.76 -2.94 -9.85
N GLY A 305 2.48 -2.62 -10.00
CA GLY A 305 1.67 -2.16 -8.87
C GLY A 305 1.59 -0.64 -8.67
N GLU A 306 2.25 0.17 -9.51
CA GLU A 306 1.97 1.61 -9.59
C GLU A 306 0.49 1.79 -9.94
N VAL A 307 -0.22 2.62 -9.17
CA VAL A 307 -1.67 2.74 -9.27
C VAL A 307 -2.13 4.18 -9.48
N ARG A 308 -3.03 4.37 -10.45
CA ARG A 308 -3.85 5.58 -10.56
C ARG A 308 -5.21 5.31 -9.93
N GLU A 309 -5.55 6.11 -8.92
CA GLU A 309 -6.78 5.94 -8.15
C GLU A 309 -7.82 7.01 -8.46
N GLU A 310 -9.09 6.62 -8.49
CA GLU A 310 -10.22 7.54 -8.60
C GLU A 310 -11.27 7.24 -7.53
N ARG A 311 -11.88 8.31 -6.99
CA ARG A 311 -12.89 8.23 -5.92
C ARG A 311 -14.15 8.98 -6.31
N SER A 312 -15.30 8.39 -6.00
CA SER A 312 -16.60 9.03 -6.17
C SER A 312 -16.77 10.23 -5.22
N GLY A 313 -17.76 11.08 -5.51
CA GLY A 313 -18.10 12.21 -4.62
C GLY A 313 -18.46 11.75 -3.21
N TRP A 314 -19.24 10.66 -3.10
CA TRP A 314 -19.58 10.03 -1.82
C TRP A 314 -18.33 9.56 -1.07
N ALA A 315 -17.43 8.83 -1.74
CA ALA A 315 -16.20 8.34 -1.11
C ALA A 315 -15.32 9.47 -0.59
N LYS A 316 -15.21 10.58 -1.35
CA LYS A 316 -14.49 11.78 -0.89
C LYS A 316 -15.14 12.41 0.34
N GLN A 317 -16.47 12.53 0.34
CA GLN A 317 -17.23 13.14 1.44
C GLN A 317 -17.09 12.38 2.76
N ILE A 318 -17.11 11.04 2.72
CA ILE A 318 -16.98 10.20 3.92
C ILE A 318 -15.51 9.88 4.29
N GLY A 319 -14.54 10.35 3.49
CA GLY A 319 -13.12 10.09 3.73
C GLY A 319 -12.68 8.66 3.39
N LEU A 320 -13.43 7.94 2.55
CA LEU A 320 -13.09 6.61 2.09
C LEU A 320 -11.87 6.66 1.15
N SER A 321 -10.91 5.77 1.41
CA SER A 321 -9.69 5.54 0.63
C SER A 321 -9.32 4.06 0.70
N ASN A 322 -8.35 3.62 -0.09
CA ASN A 322 -7.83 2.26 -0.04
C ASN A 322 -6.29 2.27 0.00
N PRO A 323 -5.67 1.91 1.14
CA PRO A 323 -4.22 1.74 1.21
C PRO A 323 -3.76 0.32 0.83
N ILE A 324 -4.66 -0.66 0.70
CA ILE A 324 -4.28 -2.04 0.37
C ILE A 324 -3.83 -2.12 -1.10
N ARG A 325 -2.77 -2.89 -1.36
CA ARG A 325 -2.17 -3.10 -2.69
C ARG A 325 -2.20 -4.58 -3.04
N PHE A 326 -1.10 -5.16 -3.52
CA PHE A 326 -1.03 -6.62 -3.65
C PHE A 326 -1.25 -7.29 -2.28
N GLN A 327 -1.52 -8.60 -2.28
CA GLN A 327 -1.81 -9.33 -1.05
C GLN A 327 -0.79 -9.04 0.06
N GLY A 328 -1.31 -8.62 1.23
CA GLY A 328 -0.52 -8.29 2.42
C GLY A 328 0.14 -6.91 2.41
N GLN A 329 0.02 -6.15 1.32
CA GLN A 329 0.68 -4.86 1.16
C GLN A 329 -0.19 -3.69 1.62
N TYR A 330 0.44 -2.76 2.35
CA TYR A 330 -0.11 -1.47 2.73
C TYR A 330 0.72 -0.32 2.14
N HIS A 331 0.11 0.58 1.40
CA HIS A 331 0.79 1.73 0.81
C HIS A 331 1.03 2.87 1.82
N ASP A 332 2.31 3.16 2.03
CA ASP A 332 2.77 4.31 2.80
C ASP A 332 3.01 5.50 1.87
N ARG A 333 1.97 6.34 1.71
CA ARG A 333 1.97 7.52 0.84
C ARG A 333 3.19 8.44 1.02
N GLU A 334 3.69 8.55 2.25
CA GLU A 334 4.88 9.33 2.60
C GLU A 334 6.15 8.86 1.88
N THR A 335 6.27 7.56 1.62
CA THR A 335 7.46 6.94 1.03
C THR A 335 7.20 6.42 -0.38
N GLY A 336 5.94 6.20 -0.76
CA GLY A 336 5.54 5.47 -1.95
C GLY A 336 5.73 3.95 -1.83
N LEU A 337 6.34 3.45 -0.75
CA LEU A 337 6.56 2.03 -0.55
C LEU A 337 5.30 1.32 -0.07
N HIS A 338 5.22 0.03 -0.40
CA HIS A 338 4.19 -0.89 0.02
C HIS A 338 4.75 -1.81 1.12
N TYR A 339 4.36 -1.59 2.36
CA TYR A 339 4.76 -2.39 3.52
C TYR A 339 4.05 -3.75 3.53
N ASN A 340 4.82 -4.85 3.65
CA ASN A 340 4.33 -6.23 3.71
C ASN A 340 4.97 -6.99 4.89
N ARG A 341 4.88 -6.40 6.10
CA ARG A 341 5.43 -6.91 7.38
C ARG A 341 6.95 -7.08 7.44
N TYR A 342 7.48 -7.96 6.61
CA TYR A 342 8.89 -8.33 6.57
C TYR A 342 9.68 -7.58 5.49
N ARG A 343 8.98 -6.93 4.54
CA ARG A 343 9.59 -6.24 3.40
C ARG A 343 8.81 -4.99 3.03
N TYR A 344 9.46 -4.14 2.25
CA TYR A 344 8.89 -2.94 1.66
C TYR A 344 9.09 -3.04 0.15
N TYR A 345 8.00 -2.94 -0.59
CA TYR A 345 7.99 -3.06 -2.04
C TYR A 345 7.90 -1.67 -2.66
N ASP A 346 8.81 -1.35 -3.58
CA ASP A 346 8.78 -0.13 -4.40
C ASP A 346 8.14 -0.50 -5.75
N PRO A 347 6.92 -0.02 -6.06
CA PRO A 347 6.14 -0.43 -7.23
C PRO A 347 6.59 0.19 -8.57
#